data_AF-A0A0F7M1V5-F1
#
_entry.id   AF-A0A0F7M1V5-F1
#
_cell.length_a   1.000
_cell.length_b   1.000
_cell.length_c   1.000
_cell.angle_alpha   90.00
_cell.angle_beta   90.00
_cell.angle_gamma   90.00
#
_symmetry.space_group_name_H-M   'P 1'
#
loop_
_entity.id
_entity.type
_entity.pdbx_description
1 polymer ?
#
loop_
_entity_poly.entity_id
_entity_poly.type
_entity_poly.pdbx_seq_one_letter_code
_entity_poly.pdbx_strand_id
1 'polypeptide(L)'
;MNPSNQLRISTMIRALQESILPAIRDDAPLAKEQAGLMMGHLAAMAQQDGRERDVQAREIVLLSDLGNALMTASATENRLTAQREALQQALNTGDKVALSFAIERLMAVTDCSKEFKQASASLVLAFSEAHTNLGRSWFLPMGFDPADCDLATVEQQLSSGN
;
A
#
# COMPACT_ATOMS: atom_id res chain seq x y z
N MET A 1 25.40 24.58 -1.04
CA MET A 1 24.75 23.43 -1.72
C MET A 1 24.47 22.40 -0.65
N ASN A 2 23.21 22.02 -0.45
CA ASN A 2 22.87 20.89 0.40
C ASN A 2 22.84 19.62 -0.47
N PRO A 3 23.50 18.51 -0.05
CA PRO A 3 23.45 17.25 -0.79
C PRO A 3 22.02 16.71 -0.85
N SER A 4 21.65 16.05 -1.96
CA SER A 4 20.33 15.41 -2.11
C SER A 4 20.13 14.30 -1.09
N ASN A 5 18.87 13.98 -0.77
CA ASN A 5 18.52 12.87 0.12
C ASN A 5 19.08 11.55 -0.42
N GLN A 6 18.90 11.28 -1.72
CA GLN A 6 19.47 10.12 -2.39
C GLN A 6 20.98 9.99 -2.18
N LEU A 7 21.75 11.08 -2.36
CA LEU A 7 23.20 11.05 -2.14
C LEU A 7 23.51 10.73 -0.68
N ARG A 8 22.85 11.40 0.27
CA ARG A 8 23.04 11.19 1.71
C ARG A 8 22.74 9.74 2.11
N ILE A 9 21.64 9.18 1.64
CA ILE A 9 21.24 7.79 1.91
C ILE A 9 22.27 6.82 1.31
N SER A 10 22.68 7.02 0.05
CA SER A 10 23.68 6.15 -0.59
C SER A 10 25.01 6.13 0.15
N THR A 11 25.45 7.26 0.71
CA THR A 11 26.66 7.33 1.54
C THR A 11 26.48 6.64 2.90
N MET A 12 25.31 6.72 3.53
CA MET A 12 25.03 6.00 4.79
C MET A 12 25.01 4.49 4.58
N ILE A 13 24.37 4.02 3.50
CA ILE A 13 24.37 2.61 3.07
C ILE A 13 25.80 2.12 2.89
N ARG A 14 26.62 2.87 2.15
CA ARG A 14 28.02 2.51 1.89
C ARG A 14 28.85 2.44 3.17
N ALA A 15 28.72 3.43 4.06
CA ALA A 15 29.42 3.44 5.33
C ALA A 15 29.05 2.22 6.19
N LEU A 16 27.76 1.85 6.23
CA LEU A 16 27.30 0.66 6.94
C LEU A 16 27.85 -0.63 6.34
N GLN A 17 27.79 -0.79 5.01
CA GLN A 17 28.21 -2.01 4.33
C GLN A 17 29.73 -2.20 4.29
N GLU A 18 30.48 -1.14 3.99
CA GLU A 18 31.91 -1.24 3.69
C GLU A 18 32.79 -1.02 4.92
N SER A 19 32.29 -0.34 5.96
CA SER A 19 33.09 0.00 7.14
C SER A 19 32.51 -0.55 8.43
N ILE A 20 31.22 -0.31 8.72
CA ILE A 20 30.65 -0.63 10.03
C ILE A 20 30.38 -2.14 10.17
N LEU A 21 29.63 -2.75 9.26
CA LEU A 21 29.29 -4.18 9.31
C LEU A 21 30.54 -5.07 9.39
N PRO A 22 31.59 -4.87 8.57
CA PRO A 22 32.82 -5.66 8.67
C PRO A 22 33.60 -5.46 9.98
N ALA A 23 33.41 -4.31 10.65
CA ALA A 23 34.07 -4.01 11.92
C ALA A 23 33.32 -4.58 13.15
N ILE A 24 32.08 -5.07 12.98
CA ILE A 24 31.34 -5.71 14.07
C ILE A 24 31.89 -7.11 14.31
N ARG A 25 32.34 -7.34 15.55
CA ARG A 25 32.86 -8.64 16.00
C ARG A 25 31.82 -9.75 15.85
N ASP A 26 32.29 -10.97 15.59
CA ASP A 26 31.43 -12.14 15.40
C ASP A 26 30.63 -12.55 16.65
N ASP A 27 31.13 -12.20 17.83
CA ASP A 27 30.48 -12.46 19.12
C ASP A 27 29.45 -11.39 19.53
N ALA A 28 29.14 -10.45 18.64
CA ALA A 28 28.13 -9.41 18.84
C ALA A 28 26.93 -9.57 17.87
N PRO A 29 26.17 -10.69 17.95
CA PRO A 29 25.10 -10.99 16.99
C PRO A 29 24.01 -9.92 16.96
N LEU A 30 23.66 -9.35 18.11
CA LEU A 30 22.69 -8.26 18.20
C LEU A 30 23.15 -7.01 17.44
N ALA A 31 24.43 -6.66 17.50
CA ALA A 31 24.95 -5.50 16.76
C ALA A 31 24.88 -5.71 15.24
N LYS A 32 25.16 -6.95 14.77
CA LYS A 32 25.00 -7.31 13.36
C LYS A 32 23.54 -7.23 12.91
N GLU A 33 22.62 -7.72 13.74
CA GLU A 33 21.18 -7.63 13.48
C GLU A 33 20.72 -6.17 13.39
N GLN A 34 21.09 -5.33 14.37
CA GLN A 34 20.72 -3.90 14.35
C GLN A 34 21.31 -3.16 13.15
N ALA A 35 22.55 -3.45 12.76
CA ALA A 35 23.14 -2.91 11.54
C ALA A 35 22.40 -3.38 10.28
N GLY A 36 21.95 -4.64 10.24
CA GLY A 36 21.09 -5.19 9.19
C GLY A 36 19.73 -4.47 9.10
N LEU A 37 19.08 -4.21 10.24
CA LEU A 37 17.83 -3.45 10.28
C LEU A 37 18.02 -2.01 9.75
N MET A 38 19.10 -1.33 10.16
CA MET A 38 19.44 0.00 9.65
C MET A 38 19.63 -0.01 8.12
N MET A 39 20.30 -1.05 7.60
CA MET A 39 20.47 -1.25 6.16
C MET A 39 19.12 -1.40 5.45
N GLY A 40 18.22 -2.22 5.98
CA GLY A 40 16.86 -2.38 5.44
C GLY A 40 16.07 -1.07 5.42
N HIS A 41 16.13 -0.29 6.51
CA HIS A 41 15.49 1.04 6.58
C HIS A 41 16.06 2.02 5.55
N LEU A 42 17.38 2.07 5.39
CA LEU A 42 18.02 2.94 4.40
C LEU A 42 17.68 2.53 2.97
N ALA A 43 17.63 1.22 2.69
CA ALA A 43 17.23 0.71 1.38
C ALA A 43 15.77 1.08 1.07
N ALA A 44 14.88 0.95 2.05
CA ALA A 44 13.48 1.38 1.90
C ALA A 44 13.40 2.89 1.65
N MET A 45 14.05 3.72 2.45
CA MET A 45 14.06 5.19 2.23
C MET A 45 14.59 5.56 0.84
N ALA A 46 15.63 4.87 0.34
CA ALA A 46 16.16 5.10 -1.00
C ALA A 46 15.15 4.75 -2.10
N GLN A 47 14.39 3.68 -1.94
CA GLN A 47 13.33 3.28 -2.89
C GLN A 47 12.13 4.23 -2.87
N GLN A 48 11.81 4.76 -1.68
CA GLN A 48 10.61 5.52 -1.41
C GLN A 48 10.72 7.00 -1.79
N ASP A 49 11.93 7.57 -1.76
CA ASP A 49 12.20 8.99 -2.01
C ASP A 49 11.52 9.50 -3.30
N GLY A 50 10.51 10.36 -3.11
CA GLY A 50 9.79 11.02 -4.20
C GLY A 50 8.65 10.22 -4.84
N ARG A 51 8.32 9.03 -4.33
CA ARG A 51 7.27 8.15 -4.89
C ARG A 51 6.00 8.06 -4.03
N GLU A 52 5.94 8.78 -2.92
CA GLU A 52 4.84 8.71 -1.96
C GLU A 52 3.50 9.08 -2.59
N ARG A 53 3.51 10.08 -3.48
CA ARG A 53 2.31 10.53 -4.20
C ARG A 53 1.80 9.48 -5.19
N ASP A 54 2.70 8.76 -5.85
CA ASP A 54 2.33 7.72 -6.81
C ASP A 54 1.68 6.53 -6.10
N VAL A 55 2.24 6.13 -4.95
CA VAL A 55 1.64 5.09 -4.09
C VAL A 55 0.28 5.55 -3.58
N GLN A 56 0.16 6.79 -3.09
CA GLN A 56 -1.11 7.33 -2.62
C GLN A 56 -2.15 7.37 -3.75
N ALA A 57 -1.77 7.78 -4.95
CA ALA A 57 -2.65 7.77 -6.12
C ALA A 57 -3.10 6.33 -6.46
N ARG A 58 -2.19 5.36 -6.40
CA ARG A 58 -2.54 3.95 -6.62
C ARG A 58 -3.52 3.41 -5.58
N GLU A 59 -3.36 3.76 -4.31
CA GLU A 59 -4.30 3.40 -3.25
C GLU A 59 -5.70 3.98 -3.52
N ILE A 60 -5.78 5.24 -3.96
CA ILE A 60 -7.05 5.88 -4.32
C ILE A 60 -7.71 5.14 -5.49
N VAL A 61 -6.94 4.71 -6.50
CA VAL A 61 -7.46 3.90 -7.61
C VAL A 61 -8.03 2.57 -7.09
N LEU A 62 -7.29 1.83 -6.27
CA LEU A 62 -7.77 0.56 -5.69
C LEU A 62 -9.08 0.73 -4.90
N LEU A 63 -9.18 1.79 -4.08
CA LEU A 63 -10.41 2.11 -3.36
C LEU A 63 -11.56 2.51 -4.30
N SER A 64 -11.25 3.26 -5.36
CA SER A 64 -12.25 3.70 -6.34
C SER A 64 -12.82 2.51 -7.11
N ASP A 65 -11.96 1.56 -7.51
CA ASP A 65 -12.36 0.32 -8.17
C ASP A 65 -13.28 -0.51 -7.26
N LEU A 66 -12.93 -0.65 -5.99
CA LEU A 66 -13.78 -1.30 -5.00
C LEU A 66 -15.14 -0.58 -4.86
N GLY A 67 -15.14 0.74 -4.74
CA GLY A 67 -16.36 1.54 -4.63
C GLY A 67 -17.29 1.37 -5.83
N ASN A 68 -16.74 1.46 -7.05
CA ASN A 68 -17.51 1.23 -8.29
C ASN A 68 -18.09 -0.18 -8.38
N ALA A 69 -17.29 -1.19 -8.02
CA ALA A 69 -17.74 -2.58 -8.03
C ALA A 69 -18.85 -2.84 -7.00
N LEU A 70 -18.73 -2.28 -5.79
CA LEU A 70 -19.75 -2.40 -4.75
C LEU A 70 -21.04 -1.66 -5.11
N MET A 71 -20.96 -0.47 -5.73
CA MET A 71 -22.16 0.20 -6.24
C MET A 71 -22.88 -0.66 -7.28
N THR A 72 -22.13 -1.30 -8.17
CA THR A 72 -22.69 -2.19 -9.20
C THR A 72 -23.33 -3.44 -8.58
N ALA A 73 -22.72 -4.01 -7.55
CA ALA A 73 -23.22 -5.19 -6.86
C ALA A 73 -24.42 -4.91 -5.94
N SER A 74 -24.50 -3.70 -5.36
CA SER A 74 -25.57 -3.31 -4.45
C SER A 74 -26.92 -3.12 -5.16
N ALA A 75 -28.01 -3.51 -4.49
CA ALA A 75 -29.36 -3.29 -5.00
C ALA A 75 -29.63 -1.79 -5.30
N THR A 76 -30.56 -1.53 -6.23
CA THR A 76 -30.97 -0.16 -6.61
C THR A 76 -32.23 0.29 -5.88
N GLU A 77 -32.33 -0.04 -4.59
CA GLU A 77 -33.47 0.34 -3.77
C GLU A 77 -33.38 1.82 -3.35
N ASN A 78 -34.54 2.50 -3.26
CA ASN A 78 -34.62 3.93 -2.88
C ASN A 78 -33.94 4.26 -1.54
N ARG A 79 -33.81 3.29 -0.63
CA ARG A 79 -33.14 3.51 0.67
C ARG A 79 -31.62 3.69 0.55
N LEU A 80 -31.02 3.34 -0.58
CA LEU A 80 -29.58 3.43 -0.83
C LEU A 80 -29.17 4.67 -1.62
N THR A 81 -30.13 5.45 -2.11
CA THR A 81 -29.88 6.61 -2.98
C THR A 81 -28.85 7.57 -2.37
N ALA A 82 -29.03 7.95 -1.10
CA ALA A 82 -28.13 8.88 -0.43
C ALA A 82 -26.70 8.34 -0.27
N GLN A 83 -26.52 7.04 -0.01
CA GLN A 83 -25.20 6.42 0.12
C GLN A 83 -24.52 6.26 -1.24
N ARG A 84 -25.28 5.93 -2.28
CA ARG A 84 -24.75 5.88 -3.65
C ARG A 84 -24.32 7.26 -4.14
N GLU A 85 -25.10 8.30 -3.85
CA GLU A 85 -24.74 9.69 -4.15
C GLU A 85 -23.48 10.12 -3.38
N ALA A 86 -23.39 9.81 -2.09
CA ALA A 86 -22.21 10.12 -1.28
C ALA A 86 -20.95 9.40 -1.80
N LEU A 87 -21.08 8.13 -2.21
CA LEU A 87 -19.98 7.39 -2.81
C LEU A 87 -19.59 7.95 -4.19
N GLN A 88 -20.56 8.30 -5.02
CA GLN A 88 -20.27 8.95 -6.31
C GLN A 88 -19.57 10.29 -6.12
N GLN A 89 -19.96 11.08 -5.13
CA GLN A 89 -19.28 12.32 -4.79
C GLN A 89 -17.85 12.06 -4.34
N ALA A 90 -17.64 11.08 -3.47
CA ALA A 90 -16.30 10.70 -3.00
C ALA A 90 -15.39 10.25 -4.17
N LEU A 91 -15.91 9.43 -5.10
CA LEU A 91 -15.23 9.02 -6.32
C LEU A 91 -14.81 10.20 -7.19
N ASN A 92 -15.68 11.20 -7.35
CA ASN A 92 -15.37 12.39 -8.14
C ASN A 92 -14.26 13.26 -7.49
N THR A 93 -14.18 13.26 -6.16
CA THR A 93 -13.15 14.03 -5.44
C THR A 93 -11.80 13.32 -5.35
N GLY A 94 -11.78 11.98 -5.42
CA GLY A 94 -10.59 11.17 -5.16
C GLY A 94 -10.06 11.26 -3.72
N ASP A 95 -10.84 11.80 -2.79
CA ASP A 95 -10.46 11.86 -1.38
C ASP A 95 -10.54 10.45 -0.76
N LYS A 96 -9.38 9.88 -0.41
CA LYS A 96 -9.24 8.54 0.16
C LYS A 96 -10.10 8.32 1.41
N VAL A 97 -10.18 9.32 2.28
CA VAL A 97 -10.92 9.23 3.55
C VAL A 97 -12.41 9.25 3.27
N ALA A 98 -12.86 10.19 2.43
CA ALA A 98 -14.26 10.26 2.02
C ALA A 98 -14.71 8.97 1.31
N LEU A 99 -13.86 8.41 0.43
CA LEU A 99 -14.09 7.15 -0.26
C LEU A 99 -14.27 5.99 0.72
N SER A 100 -13.34 5.84 1.67
CA SER A 100 -13.39 4.77 2.67
C SER A 100 -14.70 4.82 3.47
N PHE A 101 -15.06 6.01 3.98
CA PHE A 101 -16.31 6.18 4.73
C PHE A 101 -17.55 5.94 3.88
N ALA A 102 -17.57 6.38 2.63
CA ALA A 102 -18.72 6.17 1.75
C ALA A 102 -18.92 4.68 1.42
N ILE A 103 -17.82 3.94 1.19
CA ILE A 103 -17.84 2.49 0.98
C ILE A 103 -18.37 1.77 2.21
N GLU A 104 -17.82 2.05 3.40
CA GLU A 104 -18.28 1.45 4.65
C GLU A 104 -19.77 1.70 4.89
N ARG A 105 -20.23 2.94 4.68
CA ARG A 105 -21.64 3.30 4.85
C ARG A 105 -22.54 2.60 3.84
N LEU A 106 -22.15 2.54 2.56
CA LEU A 106 -22.90 1.78 1.56
C LEU A 106 -23.06 0.33 2.01
N MET A 107 -21.96 -0.34 2.36
CA MET A 107 -21.98 -1.73 2.81
C MET A 107 -22.86 -1.94 4.04
N ALA A 108 -22.82 -1.02 5.01
CA ALA A 108 -23.59 -1.13 6.26
C ALA A 108 -25.12 -1.07 6.06
N VAL A 109 -25.59 -0.36 5.03
CA VAL A 109 -27.04 -0.18 4.78
C VAL A 109 -27.57 -1.03 3.62
N THR A 110 -26.69 -1.67 2.85
CA THR A 110 -27.07 -2.49 1.70
C THR A 110 -27.84 -3.73 2.15
N ASP A 111 -28.64 -4.29 1.24
CA ASP A 111 -29.39 -5.49 1.50
C ASP A 111 -28.47 -6.65 1.90
N CYS A 112 -28.86 -7.37 2.95
CA CYS A 112 -28.12 -8.52 3.44
C CYS A 112 -28.42 -9.79 2.62
N SER A 113 -28.74 -9.65 1.33
CA SER A 113 -29.00 -10.76 0.43
C SER A 113 -27.77 -11.66 0.35
N LYS A 114 -28.01 -12.93 0.01
CA LYS A 114 -26.93 -13.91 -0.10
C LYS A 114 -25.98 -13.53 -1.24
N GLU A 115 -26.56 -13.04 -2.33
CA GLU A 115 -25.90 -12.61 -3.54
C GLU A 115 -24.96 -11.42 -3.26
N PHE A 116 -25.47 -10.36 -2.61
CA PHE A 116 -24.64 -9.20 -2.27
C PHE A 116 -23.53 -9.57 -1.28
N LYS A 117 -23.82 -10.38 -0.25
CA LYS A 117 -22.81 -10.83 0.72
C LYS A 117 -21.67 -11.59 0.04
N GLN A 118 -21.99 -12.49 -0.90
CA GLN A 118 -20.98 -13.24 -1.62
C GLN A 118 -20.17 -12.36 -2.56
N ALA A 119 -20.83 -11.46 -3.30
CA ALA A 119 -20.15 -10.54 -4.21
C ALA A 119 -19.24 -9.56 -3.45
N SER A 120 -19.77 -8.89 -2.42
CA SER A 120 -19.03 -7.91 -1.61
C SER A 120 -17.84 -8.54 -0.88
N ALA A 121 -17.98 -9.75 -0.33
CA ALA A 121 -16.86 -10.45 0.29
C ALA A 121 -15.71 -10.69 -0.71
N SER A 122 -16.01 -11.20 -1.91
CA SER A 122 -15.00 -11.40 -2.95
C SER A 122 -14.33 -10.09 -3.38
N LEU A 123 -15.11 -9.01 -3.54
CA LEU A 123 -14.59 -7.70 -3.90
C LEU A 123 -13.65 -7.12 -2.84
N VAL A 124 -14.05 -7.21 -1.56
CA VAL A 124 -13.23 -6.74 -0.43
C VAL A 124 -11.95 -7.57 -0.30
N LEU A 125 -12.02 -8.88 -0.49
CA LEU A 125 -10.83 -9.74 -0.45
C LEU A 125 -9.86 -9.39 -1.59
N ALA A 126 -10.34 -9.22 -2.82
CA ALA A 126 -9.51 -8.82 -3.95
C ALA A 126 -8.85 -7.44 -3.74
N PHE A 127 -9.61 -6.47 -3.23
CA PHE A 127 -9.05 -5.17 -2.83
C PHE A 127 -7.98 -5.32 -1.73
N SER A 128 -8.28 -6.10 -0.69
CA SER A 128 -7.39 -6.27 0.46
C SER A 128 -6.08 -6.91 0.05
N GLU A 129 -6.13 -7.91 -0.85
CA GLU A 129 -4.94 -8.53 -1.44
C GLU A 129 -4.10 -7.50 -2.21
N ALA A 130 -4.72 -6.75 -3.14
CA ALA A 130 -4.02 -5.74 -3.92
C ALA A 130 -3.41 -4.63 -3.04
N HIS A 131 -4.16 -4.11 -2.07
CA HIS A 131 -3.70 -3.07 -1.17
C HIS A 131 -2.57 -3.57 -0.25
N THR A 132 -2.69 -4.79 0.28
CA THR A 132 -1.66 -5.40 1.13
C THR A 132 -0.39 -5.64 0.33
N ASN A 133 -0.51 -6.14 -0.90
CA ASN A 133 0.64 -6.37 -1.76
C ASN A 133 1.34 -5.05 -2.12
N LEU A 134 0.61 -3.95 -2.36
CA LEU A 134 1.22 -2.63 -2.55
C LEU A 134 2.02 -2.18 -1.33
N GLY A 135 1.44 -2.35 -0.13
CA GLY A 135 2.12 -2.03 1.13
C GLY A 135 3.37 -2.88 1.35
N ARG A 136 3.30 -4.19 1.11
CA ARG A 136 4.45 -5.10 1.19
C ARG A 136 5.53 -4.69 0.19
N SER A 137 5.18 -4.43 -1.06
CA SER A 137 6.13 -4.01 -2.10
C SER A 137 6.81 -2.68 -1.77
N TRP A 138 6.10 -1.76 -1.11
CA TRP A 138 6.65 -0.49 -0.66
C TRP A 138 7.76 -0.64 0.39
N PHE A 139 7.69 -1.70 1.20
CA PHE A 139 8.66 -2.03 2.25
C PHE A 139 9.56 -3.23 1.93
N LEU A 140 9.44 -3.80 0.72
CA LEU A 140 10.19 -4.98 0.28
C LEU A 140 11.71 -4.89 0.54
N PRO A 141 12.39 -3.74 0.34
CA PRO A 141 13.83 -3.63 0.63
C PRO A 141 14.23 -3.87 2.10
N MET A 142 13.28 -3.85 3.03
CA MET A 142 13.56 -4.16 4.45
C MET A 142 13.83 -5.64 4.69
N GLY A 143 13.45 -6.53 3.76
CA GLY A 143 13.73 -7.97 3.88
C GLY A 143 12.89 -8.69 4.95
N PHE A 144 11.73 -8.15 5.31
CA PHE A 144 10.79 -8.82 6.22
C PHE A 144 9.97 -9.90 5.52
N ASP A 145 9.81 -9.80 4.20
CA ASP A 145 9.21 -10.84 3.39
C ASP A 145 10.23 -11.96 3.06
N PRO A 146 9.78 -13.22 2.90
CA PRO A 146 10.64 -14.32 2.49
C PRO A 146 11.36 -14.04 1.15
N ALA A 147 12.60 -14.52 1.02
CA ALA A 147 13.39 -14.29 -0.19
C ALA A 147 12.79 -14.90 -1.47
N ASP A 148 11.92 -15.90 -1.33
CA ASP A 148 11.20 -16.59 -2.39
C ASP A 148 9.75 -16.10 -2.56
N CYS A 149 9.38 -14.98 -1.94
CA CYS A 149 8.04 -14.43 -2.11
C CYS A 149 7.84 -13.94 -3.55
N ASP A 150 6.75 -14.39 -4.20
CA ASP A 150 6.34 -13.93 -5.52
C ASP A 150 5.59 -12.59 -5.42
N LEU A 151 6.32 -11.56 -4.98
CA LEU A 151 5.79 -10.21 -4.82
C LEU A 151 6.39 -9.28 -5.88
N ALA A 152 5.53 -8.67 -6.68
CA ALA A 152 5.95 -7.64 -7.63
C ALA A 152 6.60 -6.46 -6.89
N THR A 153 7.63 -5.85 -7.49
CA THR A 153 8.22 -4.61 -6.97
C THR A 153 7.20 -3.47 -6.97
N VAL A 154 7.40 -2.46 -6.13
CA VAL A 154 6.48 -1.32 -6.11
C VAL A 154 6.44 -0.60 -7.47
N GLU A 155 7.55 -0.57 -8.20
CA GLU A 155 7.58 0.00 -9.55
C GLU A 155 6.67 -0.75 -10.52
N GLN A 156 6.73 -2.08 -10.50
CA GLN A 156 5.83 -2.91 -11.30
C GLN A 156 4.36 -2.64 -10.92
N GLN A 157 4.05 -2.56 -9.63
CA GLN A 157 2.68 -2.27 -9.18
C GLN A 157 2.17 -0.88 -9.55
N LEU A 158 3.06 0.12 -9.59
CA LEU A 158 2.73 1.48 -10.05
C LEU A 158 2.56 1.53 -11.58
N SER A 159 3.31 0.72 -12.33
CA SER A 159 3.23 0.67 -13.80
C SER A 159 1.99 -0.06 -14.34
N SER A 160 1.42 -1.00 -13.59
CA SER A 160 0.23 -1.78 -13.97
C SER A 160 -1.09 -1.00 -13.91
N GLY A 161 -1.05 0.30 -13.59
CA GLY A 161 -2.22 1.17 -13.42
C GLY A 161 -2.45 2.20 -14.54
N ASN A 162 -1.69 2.14 -15.64
CA ASN A 162 -1.86 2.98 -16.83
C ASN A 162 -2.64 2.28 -17.94
#